data_AF-A0A7W3JLX8-F1
#
_entry.id   AF-A0A7W3JLX8-F1
#
_cell.length_a   1.000
_cell.length_b   1.000
_cell.length_c   1.000
_cell.angle_alpha   90.00
_cell.angle_beta   90.00
_cell.angle_gamma   90.00
#
_symmetry.space_group_name_H-M   'P 1'
#
loop_
_entity.id
_entity.type
_entity.pdbx_description
1 polymer ?
#
loop_
_entity_poly.entity_id
_entity_poly.type
_entity_poly.pdbx_seq_one_letter_code
_entity_poly.pdbx_strand_id
1 'polypeptide(L)' 'MSDNNEPAVDPRNVQNEPAMDMHTSTDEERIDGIVDQTRADVGDKSLERIQGVLRQRFEQSGTAFTEELLVELAQRVKI' A
#
# COMPACT_ATOMS: atom_id res chain seq x y z
N MET A 1 54.01 -27.92 -13.07
CA MET A 1 53.22 -27.57 -11.88
C MET A 1 51.99 -26.87 -12.41
N SER A 2 50.81 -27.44 -12.14
CA SER A 2 49.57 -27.25 -12.88
C SER A 2 48.97 -25.86 -12.78
N ASP A 3 48.33 -25.45 -13.88
CA ASP A 3 47.40 -24.35 -14.00
C ASP A 3 46.32 -24.41 -12.90
N ASN A 4 46.26 -23.40 -12.05
CA ASN A 4 45.12 -23.17 -11.17
C ASN A 4 44.25 -22.06 -11.78
N ASN A 5 43.30 -22.52 -12.56
CA ASN A 5 42.06 -21.86 -12.93
C ASN A 5 41.26 -21.48 -11.66
N GLU A 6 41.10 -20.19 -11.38
CA GLU A 6 39.91 -19.69 -10.69
C GLU A 6 39.31 -18.54 -11.50
N PRO A 7 38.00 -18.61 -11.81
CA PRO A 7 37.35 -17.70 -12.75
C PRO A 7 37.16 -16.32 -12.12
N ALA A 8 37.26 -15.31 -12.96
CA ALA A 8 36.92 -13.93 -12.65
C ALA A 8 35.61 -13.86 -11.86
N VAL A 9 35.69 -13.38 -10.62
CA VAL A 9 34.52 -12.94 -9.85
C VAL A 9 33.82 -11.87 -10.68
N ASP A 10 32.71 -12.26 -11.31
CA ASP A 10 31.85 -11.37 -12.08
C ASP A 10 31.27 -10.32 -11.13
N PRO A 11 31.59 -9.01 -11.29
CA PRO A 11 31.06 -7.96 -10.43
C PRO A 11 29.54 -7.75 -10.61
N ARG A 12 28.87 -8.49 -11.49
CA ARG A 12 27.43 -8.40 -11.74
C ARG A 12 26.57 -9.21 -10.78
N ASN A 13 27.16 -9.93 -9.82
CA ASN A 13 26.42 -10.63 -8.78
C ASN A 13 26.52 -9.94 -7.41
N VAL A 14 26.57 -8.60 -7.42
CA VAL A 14 26.14 -7.86 -6.23
C VAL A 14 24.65 -8.13 -6.12
N GLN A 15 24.31 -9.04 -5.22
CA GLN A 15 22.98 -9.21 -4.68
C GLN A 15 22.48 -7.81 -4.31
N ASN A 16 21.65 -7.22 -5.16
CA ASN A 16 20.85 -6.07 -4.78
C ASN A 16 19.96 -6.61 -3.66
N GLU A 17 20.38 -6.36 -2.42
CA GLU A 17 19.51 -6.51 -1.27
C GLU A 17 18.17 -5.86 -1.64
N PRO A 18 17.02 -6.47 -1.30
CA PRO A 18 15.74 -5.84 -1.59
C PRO A 18 15.79 -4.44 -0.99
N ALA A 19 15.75 -3.42 -1.85
CA ALA A 19 15.52 -2.06 -1.40
C ALA A 19 14.12 -2.10 -0.80
N MET A 20 14.04 -2.24 0.52
CA MET A 20 12.79 -2.21 1.25
C MET A 20 12.31 -0.76 1.27
N ASP A 21 11.92 -0.25 0.10
CA ASP A 21 10.95 0.83 0.00
C ASP A 21 9.57 0.23 0.30
N MET A 22 9.46 -0.40 1.47
CA MET A 22 8.28 -1.15 1.89
C MET A 22 7.25 -0.26 2.56
N HIS A 23 7.55 1.01 2.80
CA HIS A 23 6.64 1.88 3.55
C HIS A 23 5.57 2.52 2.68
N THR A 24 5.84 2.85 1.42
CA THR A 24 4.85 3.50 0.55
C THR A 24 3.90 2.49 -0.09
N SER A 25 4.42 1.39 -0.65
CA SER A 25 3.58 0.39 -1.30
C SER A 25 2.66 -0.35 -0.32
N THR A 26 3.10 -0.62 0.91
CA THR A 26 2.26 -1.33 1.90
C THR A 26 1.13 -0.48 2.46
N ASP A 27 1.32 0.85 2.52
CA ASP A 27 0.28 1.77 3.00
C ASP A 27 -0.79 1.98 1.91
N GLU A 28 -0.39 2.12 0.65
CA GLU A 28 -1.32 2.20 -0.49
C GLU A 28 -2.14 0.90 -0.67
N GLU A 29 -1.49 -0.26 -0.63
CA GLU A 29 -2.19 -1.57 -0.72
C GLU A 29 -3.17 -1.76 0.46
N ARG A 30 -2.80 -1.29 1.66
CA ARG A 30 -3.68 -1.31 2.84
C ARG A 30 -4.88 -0.38 2.65
N ILE A 31 -4.65 0.84 2.13
CA ILE A 31 -5.70 1.81 1.83
C ILE A 31 -6.67 1.24 0.81
N ASP A 32 -6.18 0.67 -0.29
CA ASP A 32 -7.01 0.08 -1.34
C ASP A 32 -7.86 -1.09 -0.79
N GLY A 33 -7.28 -1.95 0.04
CA GLY A 33 -8.04 -3.01 0.71
C GLY A 33 -9.15 -2.48 1.64
N ILE A 34 -8.88 -1.40 2.39
CA ILE A 34 -9.86 -0.73 3.24
C ILE A 34 -10.99 -0.12 2.37
N VAL A 35 -10.65 0.47 1.23
CA VAL A 35 -11.58 1.12 0.30
C VAL A 35 -12.51 0.10 -0.36
N ASP A 36 -11.97 -1.01 -0.85
CA ASP A 36 -12.76 -2.07 -1.50
C ASP A 36 -13.73 -2.72 -0.51
N GLN A 37 -13.28 -2.99 0.71
CA GLN A 37 -14.17 -3.52 1.75
C GLN A 37 -15.23 -2.49 2.16
N THR A 38 -14.85 -1.21 2.25
CA THR A 38 -15.82 -0.14 2.55
C THR A 38 -16.87 -0.02 1.45
N ARG A 39 -16.48 -0.14 0.18
CA ARG A 39 -17.41 -0.13 -0.96
C ARG A 39 -18.45 -1.23 -0.86
N ALA A 40 -18.04 -2.45 -0.49
CA ALA A 40 -18.96 -3.57 -0.28
C ALA A 40 -19.95 -3.32 0.89
N ASP A 41 -19.48 -2.66 1.97
CA ASP A 41 -20.27 -2.46 3.19
C ASP A 41 -21.20 -1.24 3.15
N VAL A 42 -20.87 -0.22 2.34
CA VAL A 42 -21.62 1.04 2.32
C VAL A 42 -22.71 1.12 1.26
N GLY A 43 -22.60 0.40 0.13
CA GLY A 43 -23.57 0.50 -0.96
C GLY A 43 -23.84 1.96 -1.37
N ASP A 44 -25.13 2.33 -1.46
CA ASP A 44 -25.62 3.62 -1.97
C ASP A 44 -25.59 4.78 -0.95
N LYS A 45 -24.86 4.60 0.17
CA LYS A 45 -24.83 5.59 1.26
C LYS A 45 -24.29 6.95 0.80
N SER A 46 -24.64 8.00 1.55
CA SER A 46 -24.13 9.36 1.30
C SER A 46 -22.61 9.45 1.47
N LEU A 47 -21.99 10.42 0.80
CA LEU A 47 -20.54 10.66 0.90
C LEU A 47 -20.10 10.91 2.34
N GLU A 48 -20.84 11.69 3.12
CA GLU A 48 -20.57 11.90 4.55
C GLU A 48 -20.53 10.58 5.32
N ARG A 49 -21.45 9.65 5.02
CA ARG A 49 -21.49 8.37 5.69
C ARG A 49 -20.30 7.48 5.29
N ILE A 50 -19.91 7.52 4.02
CA ILE A 50 -18.72 6.81 3.51
C ILE A 50 -17.44 7.34 4.17
N GLN A 51 -17.27 8.68 4.23
CA GLN A 51 -16.15 9.32 4.91
C GLN A 51 -16.08 8.93 6.39
N GLY A 52 -17.22 8.92 7.08
CA GLY A 52 -17.27 8.50 8.48
C GLY A 52 -16.82 7.05 8.70
N VAL A 53 -17.16 6.15 7.76
CA VAL A 53 -16.72 4.74 7.82
C VAL A 53 -15.22 4.60 7.51
N LEU A 54 -14.72 5.30 6.49
CA LEU A 54 -13.29 5.31 6.14
C LEU A 54 -12.45 5.84 7.32
N ARG A 55 -12.87 6.96 7.94
CA ARG A 55 -12.22 7.52 9.13
C ARG A 55 -12.09 6.48 10.24
N GLN A 56 -13.21 5.85 10.60
CA GLN A 56 -13.22 4.82 11.65
C GLN A 56 -12.27 3.64 11.33
N ARG A 57 -12.17 3.22 10.07
CA ARG A 57 -11.30 2.12 9.66
C ARG A 57 -9.83 2.49 9.68
N PHE A 58 -9.48 3.70 9.26
CA PHE A 58 -8.11 4.17 9.34
C PHE A 58 -7.66 4.31 10.79
N GLU A 59 -8.51 4.84 11.67
CA GLU A 59 -8.26 4.87 13.12
C GLU A 59 -8.07 3.45 13.71
N GLN A 60 -8.93 2.50 13.34
CA GLN A 60 -8.84 1.11 13.83
C GLN A 60 -7.61 0.37 13.31
N SER A 61 -7.16 0.68 12.10
CA SER A 61 -5.95 0.08 11.49
C SER A 61 -4.66 0.79 11.89
N GLY A 62 -4.74 1.94 12.56
CA GLY A 62 -3.58 2.78 12.88
C GLY A 62 -2.94 3.42 11.63
N THR A 63 -3.66 3.46 10.52
CA THR A 63 -3.19 4.05 9.27
C THR A 63 -3.36 5.56 9.34
N ALA A 64 -2.32 6.32 9.00
CA ALA A 64 -2.41 7.77 8.93
C ALA A 64 -3.30 8.21 7.74
N PHE A 65 -4.12 9.23 7.95
CA PHE A 65 -4.99 9.78 6.91
C PHE A 65 -5.13 11.30 7.08
N THR A 66 -5.45 11.98 5.98
CA THR A 66 -5.88 13.38 6.00
C THR A 66 -7.36 13.47 5.63
N GLU A 67 -8.00 14.59 5.95
CA GLU A 67 -9.40 14.82 5.56
C GLU A 67 -9.53 14.92 4.03
N GLU A 68 -8.53 15.47 3.34
CA GLU A 68 -8.48 15.49 1.87
C GLU A 68 -8.46 14.08 1.28
N LEU A 69 -7.64 13.17 1.86
CA LEU A 69 -7.59 11.77 1.45
C LEU A 69 -8.93 11.07 1.68
N LEU A 70 -9.58 11.32 2.82
CA LEU A 70 -10.92 10.78 3.09
C LEU A 70 -11.96 11.24 2.07
N VAL A 71 -11.91 12.50 1.65
CA VAL A 71 -12.81 13.04 0.62
C VAL A 71 -12.57 12.35 -0.72
N GLU A 72 -11.31 12.23 -1.14
CA GLU A 72 -10.94 11.57 -2.39
C GLU A 72 -11.37 10.10 -2.40
N LEU A 73 -11.07 9.37 -1.33
CA LEU A 73 -11.44 7.96 -1.21
C LEU A 73 -12.96 7.77 -1.16
N ALA A 74 -13.70 8.65 -0.49
CA ALA A 74 -15.16 8.57 -0.48
C ALA A 74 -15.78 8.79 -1.86
N GLN A 75 -15.20 9.69 -2.67
CA GLN A 75 -15.61 9.86 -4.07
C GLN A 75 -15.29 8.61 -4.91
N ARG A 76 -14.14 7.97 -4.68
CA ARG A 76 -13.76 6.73 -5.35
C ARG A 76 -14.67 5.55 -4.96
N VAL A 77 -15.15 5.50 -3.72
CA VAL A 77 -16.08 4.47 -3.25
C VAL A 77 -17.48 4.65 -3.84
N LYS A 78 -17.97 5.89 -3.91
CA LYS A 78 -19.30 6.20 -4.44
C LYS A 78 -19.37 5.94 -5.95
N ILE A 79 -20.21 4.99 -6.34
CA ILE A 79 -20.49 4.61 -7.74
C ILE A 79 -21.61 5.50 -8.29
#